data_AF-A0A317MJQ6-F1
#
_entry.id   AF-A0A317MJQ6-F1
#
_cell.length_a   1.000
_cell.length_b   1.000
_cell.length_c   1.000
_cell.angle_alpha   90.00
_cell.angle_beta   90.00
_cell.angle_gamma   90.00
#
_symmetry.space_group_name_H-M   'P 1'
#
loop_
_entity.id
_entity.type
_entity.pdbx_description
1 polymer ?
#
loop_
_entity_poly.entity_id
_entity_poly.type
_entity_poly.pdbx_seq_one_letter_code
_entity_poly.pdbx_strand_id
1 'polypeptide(L)'
;MTSQEKQEILARLAATEAASLIAREIGHSSTSDEALACFRIMETLNIPAPQVTTVYRSMVNHLQNADLAINFRIKDFFSKPVEGTRFLNTWDRDKDSDDYLATRNNVEERLFNYSNIRRGSGGNITPPIGTTTRMRLFGSRNNNPFFKPGIRPKYGALNFANLADGPAPGYGESFFVLKDYIKHNSTFFPGDSFKANEANNSADMVANYFDMHRIILYMEERMLRALHTAATGAAVTGLPRKDYIEAQLHTDVVFSRDIKRICISNFDISVLGTDTNHVKSSLEHFSNTHNIRLIYH
;
A
#
# COMPACT_ATOMS: atom_id res chain seq x y z
N MET A 1 -25.75 14.93 -11.97
CA MET A 1 -25.07 14.38 -10.77
C MET A 1 -26.13 14.07 -9.73
N THR A 2 -26.34 12.80 -9.41
CA THR A 2 -27.29 12.36 -8.40
C THR A 2 -26.74 12.60 -6.98
N SER A 3 -27.61 12.57 -5.97
CA SER A 3 -27.20 12.66 -4.56
C SER A 3 -26.23 11.54 -4.17
N GLN A 4 -26.39 10.35 -4.74
CA GLN A 4 -25.51 9.20 -4.51
C GLN A 4 -24.13 9.43 -5.12
N GLU A 5 -24.06 9.84 -6.39
CA GLU A 5 -22.80 10.16 -7.08
C GLU A 5 -22.02 11.23 -6.32
N LYS A 6 -22.72 12.25 -5.80
CA LYS A 6 -22.11 13.29 -4.97
C LYS A 6 -21.47 12.71 -3.70
N GLN A 7 -22.14 11.79 -3.00
CA GLN A 7 -21.58 11.16 -1.81
C GLN A 7 -20.35 10.30 -2.13
N GLU A 8 -20.35 9.58 -3.25
CA GLU A 8 -19.20 8.78 -3.70
C GLU A 8 -18.00 9.65 -4.06
N ILE A 9 -18.22 10.80 -4.70
CA ILE A 9 -17.16 11.79 -4.94
C ILE A 9 -16.60 12.33 -3.62
N LEU A 10 -17.46 12.67 -2.67
CA LEU A 10 -17.02 13.18 -1.37
C LEU A 10 -16.28 12.12 -0.54
N ALA A 11 -16.64 10.85 -0.65
CA ALA A 11 -15.92 9.74 -0.02
C ALA A 11 -14.52 9.56 -0.62
N ARG A 12 -14.38 9.69 -1.95
CA ARG A 12 -13.07 9.64 -2.62
C ARG A 12 -12.17 10.82 -2.24
N LEU A 13 -12.75 12.03 -2.13
CA LEU A 13 -12.04 13.17 -1.59
C LEU A 13 -11.54 12.87 -0.17
N ALA A 14 -12.41 12.32 0.69
CA ALA A 14 -12.05 11.96 2.06
C ALA A 14 -10.92 10.94 2.15
N ALA A 15 -10.75 10.04 1.17
CA ALA A 15 -9.61 9.13 1.11
C ALA A 15 -8.29 9.91 1.00
N THR A 16 -8.19 10.81 0.03
CA THR A 16 -6.99 11.66 -0.14
C THR A 16 -6.73 12.58 1.06
N GLU A 17 -7.79 13.00 1.75
CA GLU A 17 -7.67 13.77 2.97
C GLU A 17 -7.12 12.92 4.14
N ALA A 18 -7.47 11.64 4.23
CA ALA A 18 -6.90 10.73 5.23
C ALA A 18 -5.38 10.64 5.08
N ALA A 19 -4.87 10.43 3.86
CA ALA A 19 -3.43 10.47 3.57
C ALA A 19 -2.77 11.80 4.00
N SER A 20 -3.45 12.92 3.74
CA SER A 20 -2.94 14.26 4.08
C SER A 20 -2.87 14.49 5.59
N LEU A 21 -3.85 13.99 6.36
CA LEU A 21 -3.84 14.09 7.82
C LEU A 21 -2.69 13.26 8.42
N ILE A 22 -2.46 12.06 7.91
CA ILE A 22 -1.37 11.19 8.35
C ILE A 22 -0.02 11.85 8.04
N ALA A 23 0.15 12.39 6.82
CA ALA A 23 1.39 13.09 6.45
C ALA A 23 1.70 14.25 7.41
N ARG A 24 0.68 14.96 7.87
CA ARG A 24 0.83 16.02 8.87
C ARG A 24 1.25 15.49 10.23
N GLU A 25 0.70 14.36 10.67
CA GLU A 25 1.09 13.71 11.93
C GLU A 25 2.53 13.19 11.88
N ILE A 26 2.93 12.59 10.76
CA ILE A 26 4.31 12.16 10.51
C ILE A 26 5.29 13.34 10.60
N GLY A 27 4.93 14.48 10.00
CA GLY A 27 5.76 15.68 9.96
C GLY A 27 6.18 16.22 11.34
N HIS A 28 5.46 15.87 12.43
CA HIS A 28 5.82 16.30 13.78
C HIS A 28 7.07 15.60 14.33
N SER A 29 7.39 14.38 13.89
CA SER A 29 8.56 13.61 14.36
C SER A 29 9.53 13.24 13.23
N SER A 30 9.25 13.62 11.98
CA SER A 30 10.05 13.29 10.80
C SER A 30 11.57 13.49 11.00
N THR A 31 12.00 14.64 11.56
CA THR A 31 13.44 14.89 11.81
C THR A 31 14.05 13.95 12.86
N SER A 32 13.33 13.65 13.95
CA SER A 32 13.83 12.70 14.95
C SER A 32 13.84 11.27 14.41
N ASP A 33 12.83 10.92 13.61
CA ASP A 33 12.70 9.58 13.02
C ASP A 33 13.82 9.34 11.98
N GLU A 34 14.21 10.37 11.20
CA GLU A 34 15.37 10.31 10.32
C GLU A 34 16.67 10.05 11.09
N ALA A 35 16.89 10.77 12.19
CA ALA A 35 18.08 10.57 13.03
C ALA A 35 18.12 9.14 13.60
N LEU A 36 16.99 8.65 14.11
CA LEU A 36 16.87 7.28 14.62
C LEU A 36 17.07 6.22 13.53
N ALA A 37 16.58 6.46 12.30
CA ALA A 37 16.81 5.59 11.16
C ALA A 37 18.31 5.51 10.83
N CYS A 38 19.03 6.63 10.86
CA CYS A 38 20.48 6.66 10.67
C CYS A 38 21.20 5.86 11.77
N PHE A 39 20.89 6.08 13.05
CA PHE A 39 21.46 5.29 14.14
C PHE A 39 21.19 3.79 13.97
N ARG A 40 19.97 3.43 13.58
CA ARG A 40 19.62 2.03 13.32
C ARG A 40 20.44 1.41 12.19
N ILE A 41 20.67 2.15 11.10
CA ILE A 41 21.54 1.71 10.00
C ILE A 41 22.95 1.42 10.52
N MET A 42 23.52 2.33 11.32
CA MET A 42 24.87 2.14 11.90
C MET A 42 24.95 0.86 12.70
N GLU A 43 24.05 0.67 13.67
CA GLU A 43 24.07 -0.48 14.59
C GLU A 43 23.77 -1.80 13.88
N THR A 44 22.73 -1.82 13.04
CA THR A 44 22.25 -3.08 12.45
C THR A 44 23.14 -3.54 11.31
N LEU A 45 23.59 -2.60 10.46
CA LEU A 45 24.36 -2.90 9.26
C LEU A 45 25.87 -2.73 9.47
N ASN A 46 26.31 -2.34 10.68
CA ASN A 46 27.70 -2.04 11.03
C ASN A 46 28.32 -0.98 10.09
N ILE A 47 27.55 0.05 9.74
CA ILE A 47 27.99 1.14 8.86
C ILE A 47 28.68 2.22 9.70
N PRO A 48 29.93 2.61 9.38
CA PRO A 48 30.61 3.68 10.10
C PRO A 48 29.86 5.02 10.01
N ALA A 49 29.92 5.83 11.08
CA ALA A 49 29.26 7.13 11.14
C ALA A 49 29.54 8.06 9.93
N PRO A 50 30.77 8.12 9.36
CA PRO A 50 31.02 8.94 8.17
C PRO A 50 30.27 8.51 6.90
N GLN A 51 29.77 7.26 6.84
CA GLN A 51 29.12 6.69 5.66
C GLN A 51 27.60 6.61 5.79
N VAL A 52 27.05 6.72 7.01
CA VAL A 52 25.64 6.46 7.31
C VAL A 52 24.69 7.30 6.46
N THR A 53 24.96 8.60 6.31
CA THR A 53 24.09 9.51 5.56
C THR A 53 24.02 9.14 4.07
N THR A 54 25.11 8.65 3.49
CA THR A 54 25.14 8.19 2.09
C THR A 54 24.33 6.91 1.93
N VAL A 55 24.51 5.95 2.84
CA VAL A 55 23.75 4.68 2.83
C VAL A 55 22.26 4.95 3.04
N TYR A 56 21.91 5.77 4.02
CA TYR A 56 20.55 6.22 4.30
C TYR A 56 19.89 6.83 3.05
N ARG A 57 20.55 7.81 2.41
CA ARG A 57 20.03 8.45 1.19
C ARG A 57 19.83 7.46 0.05
N SER A 58 20.76 6.52 -0.12
CA SER A 58 20.62 5.46 -1.13
C SER A 58 19.39 4.59 -0.85
N MET A 59 19.18 4.17 0.39
CA MET A 59 18.04 3.34 0.80
C MET A 59 16.71 4.08 0.66
N VAL A 60 16.64 5.35 1.06
CA VAL A 60 15.43 6.19 0.86
C VAL A 60 15.14 6.40 -0.62
N ASN A 61 16.17 6.73 -1.42
CA ASN A 61 16.02 6.88 -2.86
C ASN A 61 15.55 5.56 -3.51
N HIS A 62 16.08 4.42 -3.07
CA HIS A 62 15.64 3.10 -3.53
C HIS A 62 14.17 2.85 -3.21
N LEU A 63 13.73 3.10 -1.97
CA LEU A 63 12.32 2.98 -1.56
C LEU A 63 11.40 3.89 -2.41
N GLN A 64 11.81 5.13 -2.63
CA GLN A 64 11.03 6.09 -3.44
C GLN A 64 10.92 5.68 -4.91
N ASN A 65 11.93 4.99 -5.46
CA ASN A 65 11.94 4.54 -6.86
C ASN A 65 11.45 3.09 -7.05
N ALA A 66 11.30 2.32 -5.97
CA ALA A 66 10.78 0.96 -6.04
C ALA A 66 9.38 0.92 -6.67
N ASP A 67 9.13 -0.15 -7.43
CA ASP A 67 7.83 -0.39 -8.04
C ASP A 67 6.78 -0.60 -6.94
N LEU A 68 5.71 0.19 -7.00
CA LEU A 68 4.50 -0.05 -6.22
C LEU A 68 3.62 -1.03 -6.98
N ALA A 69 3.25 -2.16 -6.37
CA ALA A 69 2.55 -3.22 -7.07
C ALA A 69 1.39 -3.84 -6.28
N ILE A 70 0.48 -4.47 -7.01
CA ILE A 70 -0.64 -5.26 -6.48
C ILE A 70 -0.47 -6.69 -7.01
N ASN A 71 -0.04 -7.60 -6.15
CA ASN A 71 0.02 -9.03 -6.46
C ASN A 71 -1.39 -9.62 -6.55
N PHE A 72 -1.59 -10.57 -7.48
CA PHE A 72 -2.84 -11.28 -7.65
C PHE A 72 -2.58 -12.70 -8.17
N ARG A 73 -3.48 -13.62 -7.86
CA ARG A 73 -3.51 -14.94 -8.50
C ARG A 73 -4.21 -14.81 -9.84
N ILE A 74 -3.53 -15.21 -10.92
CA ILE A 74 -4.06 -15.01 -12.28
C ILE A 74 -5.42 -15.70 -12.47
N LYS A 75 -5.61 -16.90 -11.88
CA LYS A 75 -6.88 -17.63 -11.93
C LYS A 75 -8.02 -16.86 -11.26
N ASP A 76 -7.77 -16.30 -10.08
CA ASP A 76 -8.81 -15.58 -9.32
C ASP A 76 -9.23 -14.29 -10.02
N PHE A 77 -8.30 -13.62 -10.70
CA PHE A 77 -8.55 -12.34 -11.35
C PHE A 77 -9.11 -12.47 -12.78
N PHE A 78 -8.66 -13.47 -13.55
CA PHE A 78 -8.95 -13.58 -14.99
C PHE A 78 -9.72 -14.86 -15.40
N SER A 79 -10.18 -15.68 -14.45
CA SER A 79 -11.11 -16.78 -14.78
C SER A 79 -12.48 -16.29 -15.24
N LYS A 80 -12.82 -15.04 -14.93
CA LYS A 80 -14.03 -14.34 -15.41
C LYS A 80 -13.62 -13.01 -16.03
N PRO A 81 -14.46 -12.44 -16.92
CA PRO A 81 -14.26 -11.07 -17.38
C PRO A 81 -14.14 -10.12 -16.20
N VAL A 82 -13.12 -9.26 -16.23
CA VAL A 82 -12.92 -8.25 -15.19
C VAL A 82 -13.99 -7.17 -15.38
N GLU A 83 -14.91 -7.08 -14.44
CA GLU A 83 -15.99 -6.09 -14.46
C GLU A 83 -15.52 -4.73 -13.91
N GLY A 84 -16.06 -3.65 -14.49
CA GLY A 84 -15.75 -2.28 -14.06
C GLY A 84 -14.43 -1.73 -14.59
N THR A 85 -14.04 -0.57 -14.10
CA THR A 85 -12.88 0.20 -14.62
C THR A 85 -11.81 0.47 -13.56
N ARG A 86 -12.00 -0.02 -12.33
CA ARG A 86 -11.13 0.24 -11.19
C ARG A 86 -10.93 -0.99 -10.33
N PHE A 87 -9.79 -1.05 -9.64
CA PHE A 87 -9.54 -2.02 -8.60
C PHE A 87 -10.41 -1.74 -7.37
N LEU A 88 -10.99 -2.80 -6.82
CA LEU A 88 -11.92 -2.76 -5.70
C LEU A 88 -11.22 -3.19 -4.41
N ASN A 89 -11.54 -2.53 -3.30
CA ASN A 89 -11.11 -2.98 -1.98
C ASN A 89 -12.07 -4.06 -1.43
N THR A 90 -11.78 -4.60 -0.24
CA THR A 90 -12.67 -5.58 0.42
C THR A 90 -14.08 -5.02 0.64
N TRP A 91 -14.18 -3.76 1.06
CA TRP A 91 -15.42 -3.05 1.35
C TRP A 91 -16.32 -2.85 0.13
N ASP A 92 -15.74 -2.80 -1.08
CA ASP A 92 -16.47 -2.73 -2.35
C ASP A 92 -17.09 -4.08 -2.75
N ARG A 93 -16.53 -5.20 -2.27
CA ARG A 93 -16.81 -6.54 -2.82
C ARG A 93 -17.82 -7.35 -2.03
N ASP A 94 -18.03 -7.04 -0.75
CA ASP A 94 -18.97 -7.71 0.16
C ASP A 94 -18.86 -9.25 0.13
N LYS A 95 -17.62 -9.77 0.18
CA LYS A 95 -17.29 -11.20 0.00
C LYS A 95 -16.54 -11.82 1.17
N ASP A 96 -16.10 -11.02 2.12
CA ASP A 96 -15.25 -11.46 3.23
C ASP A 96 -16.10 -11.70 4.49
N SER A 97 -15.61 -12.54 5.41
CA SER A 97 -16.36 -12.87 6.64
C SER A 97 -16.46 -11.68 7.59
N ASP A 98 -17.51 -11.64 8.41
CA ASP A 98 -17.73 -10.58 9.40
C ASP A 98 -16.54 -10.42 10.36
N ASP A 99 -15.93 -11.53 10.81
CA ASP A 99 -14.75 -11.52 11.68
C ASP A 99 -13.53 -10.88 11.01
N TYR A 100 -13.32 -11.18 9.72
CA TYR A 100 -12.25 -10.57 8.94
C TYR A 100 -12.50 -9.07 8.75
N LEU A 101 -13.73 -8.69 8.39
CA LEU A 101 -14.12 -7.29 8.19
C LEU A 101 -14.02 -6.49 9.50
N ALA A 102 -14.40 -7.07 10.64
CA ALA A 102 -14.24 -6.44 11.95
C ALA A 102 -12.75 -6.21 12.29
N THR A 103 -11.91 -7.22 12.07
CA THR A 103 -10.46 -7.12 12.28
C THR A 103 -9.85 -6.04 11.39
N ARG A 104 -10.19 -6.05 10.10
CA ARG A 104 -9.75 -5.06 9.12
C ARG A 104 -10.18 -3.65 9.50
N ASN A 105 -11.44 -3.47 9.91
CA ASN A 105 -11.94 -2.18 10.39
C ASN A 105 -11.11 -1.67 11.58
N ASN A 106 -10.81 -2.53 12.55
CA ASN A 106 -10.04 -2.14 13.74
C ASN A 106 -8.60 -1.71 13.39
N VAL A 107 -7.95 -2.45 12.48
CA VAL A 107 -6.62 -2.09 11.97
C VAL A 107 -6.66 -0.73 11.27
N GLU A 108 -7.59 -0.56 10.33
CA GLU A 108 -7.73 0.69 9.57
C GLU A 108 -8.10 1.88 10.48
N GLU A 109 -8.94 1.67 11.50
CA GLU A 109 -9.24 2.70 12.53
C GLU A 109 -8.02 3.02 13.39
N ARG A 110 -7.17 2.04 13.70
CA ARG A 110 -5.94 2.28 14.46
C ARG A 110 -4.92 3.11 13.68
N LEU A 111 -4.79 2.84 12.38
CA LEU A 111 -3.84 3.54 11.53
C LEU A 111 -4.33 4.91 11.06
N PHE A 112 -5.63 5.05 10.79
CA PHE A 112 -6.18 6.23 10.09
C PHE A 112 -7.26 6.97 10.88
N ASN A 113 -7.68 6.42 12.01
CA ASN A 113 -8.52 7.06 13.01
C ASN A 113 -9.83 7.66 12.46
N TYR A 114 -10.50 7.00 11.51
CA TYR A 114 -11.71 7.53 10.84
C TYR A 114 -12.81 7.94 11.82
N SER A 115 -13.05 7.15 12.86
CA SER A 115 -14.14 7.38 13.81
C SER A 115 -13.80 8.46 14.85
N ASN A 116 -12.55 8.46 15.34
CA ASN A 116 -12.13 9.31 16.45
C ASN A 116 -11.13 10.38 16.03
N ILE A 117 -11.18 10.87 14.78
CA ILE A 117 -10.32 11.97 14.30
C ILE A 117 -10.37 13.09 15.32
N ARG A 118 -9.30 13.16 16.11
CA ARG A 118 -9.24 14.10 17.21
C ARG A 118 -9.08 15.48 16.59
N ARG A 119 -9.76 16.47 17.18
CA ARG A 119 -9.31 17.86 17.07
C ARG A 119 -7.91 17.91 17.70
N GLY A 120 -6.87 17.67 16.89
CA GLY A 120 -5.46 17.73 17.25
C GLY A 120 -5.07 17.05 18.56
N SER A 121 -4.64 15.79 18.53
CA SER A 121 -3.72 15.32 19.57
C SER A 121 -2.30 15.60 19.11
N GLY A 122 -1.70 16.67 19.64
CA GLY A 122 -0.25 16.87 19.62
C GLY A 122 0.31 18.00 18.75
N GLY A 123 -0.52 18.78 18.04
CA GLY A 123 -0.05 19.94 17.27
C GLY A 123 -1.11 21.02 17.17
N ASN A 124 -0.69 22.30 17.25
CA ASN A 124 -1.52 23.52 17.34
C ASN A 124 -2.46 23.80 16.13
N ILE A 125 -2.77 22.81 15.28
CA ILE A 125 -3.61 23.00 14.09
C ILE A 125 -4.72 21.95 14.06
N THR A 126 -5.93 22.38 14.43
CA THR A 126 -7.14 21.58 14.29
C THR A 126 -7.40 21.32 12.79
N PRO A 127 -7.55 20.06 12.34
CA PRO A 127 -7.85 19.80 10.95
C PRO A 127 -9.18 20.44 10.53
N PRO A 128 -9.35 20.84 9.25
CA PRO A 128 -10.56 21.52 8.79
C PRO A 128 -11.82 20.75 9.15
N ILE A 129 -12.86 21.46 9.60
CA ILE A 129 -14.11 20.81 10.05
C ILE A 129 -14.77 20.01 8.93
N GLY A 130 -14.67 20.46 7.68
CA GLY A 130 -15.17 19.73 6.53
C GLY A 130 -14.50 18.37 6.33
N THR A 131 -13.18 18.31 6.50
CA THR A 131 -12.37 17.08 6.38
C THR A 131 -12.75 16.07 7.47
N THR A 132 -12.72 16.52 8.73
CA THR A 132 -13.06 15.65 9.87
C THR A 132 -14.51 15.15 9.79
N THR A 133 -15.44 16.00 9.33
CA THR A 133 -16.83 15.61 9.10
C THR A 133 -16.94 14.54 8.02
N ARG A 134 -16.30 14.71 6.86
CA ARG A 134 -16.36 13.74 5.75
C ARG A 134 -15.74 12.40 6.14
N MET A 135 -14.58 12.41 6.78
CA MET A 135 -13.93 11.17 7.17
C MET A 135 -14.73 10.41 8.23
N ARG A 136 -15.34 11.09 9.21
CA ARG A 136 -16.25 10.41 10.15
C ARG A 136 -17.50 9.88 9.45
N LEU A 137 -18.12 10.71 8.60
CA LEU A 137 -19.37 10.40 7.91
C LEU A 137 -19.24 9.22 6.95
N PHE A 138 -18.15 9.14 6.20
CA PHE A 138 -17.96 8.10 5.18
C PHE A 138 -17.06 6.96 5.65
N GLY A 139 -16.12 7.23 6.56
CA GLY A 139 -15.10 6.29 7.02
C GLY A 139 -15.56 5.38 8.12
N SER A 140 -16.25 5.88 9.14
CA SER A 140 -16.70 5.03 10.26
C SER A 140 -17.65 3.95 9.77
N ARG A 141 -17.39 2.68 10.11
CA ARG A 141 -18.20 1.53 9.63
C ARG A 141 -19.34 1.16 10.58
N ASN A 142 -19.09 1.25 11.88
CA ASN A 142 -20.00 0.73 12.90
C ASN A 142 -21.22 1.63 13.04
N ASN A 143 -22.42 1.07 12.87
CA ASN A 143 -23.70 1.77 13.00
C ASN A 143 -23.82 3.04 12.12
N ASN A 144 -23.16 3.06 10.96
CA ASN A 144 -23.12 4.22 10.07
C ASN A 144 -23.77 3.91 8.70
N PRO A 145 -25.00 4.39 8.43
CA PRO A 145 -25.66 4.19 7.14
C PRO A 145 -25.02 5.01 6.00
N PHE A 146 -24.13 5.95 6.32
CA PHE A 146 -23.44 6.78 5.34
C PHE A 146 -22.05 6.25 4.98
N PHE A 147 -21.62 5.12 5.54
CA PHE A 147 -20.34 4.49 5.19
C PHE A 147 -20.20 4.33 3.67
N LYS A 148 -19.02 4.64 3.14
CA LYS A 148 -18.70 4.48 1.71
C LYS A 148 -17.38 3.72 1.54
N PRO A 149 -17.37 2.58 0.83
CA PRO A 149 -16.16 1.80 0.58
C PRO A 149 -14.99 2.60 -0.01
N GLY A 150 -15.29 3.60 -0.85
CA GLY A 150 -14.29 4.39 -1.56
C GLY A 150 -13.33 5.20 -0.68
N ILE A 151 -13.67 5.45 0.59
CA ILE A 151 -12.75 6.10 1.54
C ILE A 151 -11.68 5.15 2.08
N ARG A 152 -11.97 3.83 2.11
CA ARG A 152 -11.06 2.85 2.70
C ARG A 152 -9.97 2.48 1.69
N PRO A 153 -8.73 2.21 2.17
CA PRO A 153 -7.60 2.02 1.27
C PRO A 153 -7.76 0.78 0.39
N LYS A 154 -7.17 0.85 -0.80
CA LYS A 154 -6.81 -0.34 -1.58
C LYS A 154 -5.41 -0.77 -1.13
N TYR A 155 -5.07 -2.04 -1.31
CA TYR A 155 -3.85 -2.58 -0.74
C TYR A 155 -2.95 -3.11 -1.85
N GLY A 156 -1.66 -2.79 -1.71
CA GLY A 156 -0.57 -3.31 -2.52
C GLY A 156 0.67 -3.43 -1.65
N ALA A 157 1.83 -3.50 -2.28
CA ALA A 157 3.11 -3.49 -1.57
C ALA A 157 4.20 -2.83 -2.42
N LEU A 158 5.25 -2.36 -1.75
CA LEU A 158 6.40 -1.73 -2.38
C LEU A 158 7.49 -2.78 -2.62
N ASN A 159 7.98 -2.91 -3.86
CA ASN A 159 9.00 -3.89 -4.25
C ASN A 159 10.41 -3.47 -3.86
N PHE A 160 10.60 -3.25 -2.55
CA PHE A 160 11.87 -2.76 -1.99
C PHE A 160 13.04 -3.72 -2.18
N ALA A 161 12.78 -5.00 -2.39
CA ALA A 161 13.79 -6.03 -2.58
C ALA A 161 13.99 -6.41 -4.06
N ASN A 162 13.34 -5.72 -5.00
CA ASN A 162 13.38 -6.02 -6.45
C ASN A 162 13.09 -7.50 -6.77
N LEU A 163 12.10 -8.09 -6.10
CA LEU A 163 11.71 -9.47 -6.30
C LEU A 163 11.03 -9.64 -7.67
N ALA A 164 11.37 -10.73 -8.37
CA ALA A 164 10.84 -11.04 -9.69
C ALA A 164 9.31 -11.26 -9.67
N ASP A 165 8.83 -11.96 -8.64
CA ASP A 165 7.40 -12.29 -8.45
C ASP A 165 6.60 -11.16 -7.76
N GLY A 166 7.17 -9.96 -7.75
CA GLY A 166 6.60 -8.80 -7.09
C GLY A 166 6.78 -8.80 -5.56
N PRO A 167 6.30 -7.74 -4.89
CA PRO A 167 6.58 -7.48 -3.49
C PRO A 167 5.86 -8.39 -2.50
N ALA A 168 4.72 -8.97 -2.86
CA ALA A 168 3.88 -9.75 -1.96
C ALA A 168 3.42 -11.08 -2.60
N PRO A 169 4.36 -11.99 -2.94
CA PRO A 169 4.06 -13.18 -3.73
C PRO A 169 3.13 -14.17 -3.01
N GLY A 170 2.89 -14.03 -1.70
CA GLY A 170 1.83 -14.76 -0.98
C GLY A 170 0.41 -14.56 -1.57
N TYR A 171 0.19 -13.45 -2.26
CA TYR A 171 -1.09 -13.11 -2.91
C TYR A 171 -1.15 -13.47 -4.41
N GLY A 172 -0.13 -14.18 -4.91
CA GLY A 172 0.06 -14.55 -6.32
C GLY A 172 1.37 -14.00 -6.88
N GLU A 173 1.93 -14.66 -7.89
CA GLU A 173 3.24 -14.33 -8.46
C GLU A 173 3.14 -13.39 -9.66
N SER A 174 1.92 -13.22 -10.19
CA SER A 174 1.56 -12.17 -11.13
C SER A 174 1.18 -10.89 -10.37
N PHE A 175 1.44 -9.73 -10.98
CA PHE A 175 1.19 -8.44 -10.32
C PHE A 175 0.99 -7.30 -11.30
N PHE A 176 0.21 -6.31 -10.87
CA PHE A 176 0.14 -5.00 -11.51
C PHE A 176 1.25 -4.12 -10.96
N VAL A 177 2.01 -3.47 -11.83
CA VAL A 177 2.87 -2.35 -11.43
C VAL A 177 2.08 -1.06 -11.64
N LEU A 178 2.00 -0.24 -10.60
CA LEU A 178 1.30 1.04 -10.63
C LEU A 178 2.22 2.16 -11.13
N LYS A 179 1.63 3.24 -11.65
CA LYS A 179 2.37 4.45 -12.01
C LYS A 179 2.85 5.19 -10.76
N ASP A 180 4.03 5.83 -10.87
CA ASP A 180 4.74 6.36 -9.70
C ASP A 180 3.95 7.40 -8.89
N TYR A 181 3.10 8.21 -9.55
CA TYR A 181 2.31 9.23 -8.87
C TYR A 181 1.32 8.67 -7.84
N ILE A 182 0.98 7.37 -7.90
CA ILE A 182 0.13 6.72 -6.91
C ILE A 182 0.80 6.72 -5.52
N LYS A 183 2.13 6.64 -5.46
CA LYS A 183 2.89 6.66 -4.20
C LYS A 183 2.64 7.93 -3.38
N HIS A 184 2.40 9.08 -4.03
CA HIS A 184 2.16 10.36 -3.34
C HIS A 184 0.84 10.39 -2.55
N ASN A 185 -0.14 9.57 -2.92
CA ASN A 185 -1.41 9.42 -2.20
C ASN A 185 -1.49 8.06 -1.48
N SER A 186 -0.34 7.49 -1.12
CA SER A 186 -0.26 6.21 -0.43
C SER A 186 0.47 6.37 0.90
N THR A 187 0.10 5.54 1.86
CA THR A 187 0.89 5.31 3.07
C THR A 187 1.54 3.95 3.01
N PHE A 188 2.58 3.76 3.81
CA PHE A 188 3.36 2.53 3.83
C PHE A 188 3.50 2.04 5.26
N PHE A 189 3.42 0.71 5.43
CA PHE A 189 3.60 0.05 6.72
C PHE A 189 4.73 -0.98 6.63
N PRO A 190 5.62 -1.05 7.63
CA PRO A 190 6.81 -1.92 7.60
C PRO A 190 6.43 -3.38 7.91
N GLY A 191 5.70 -4.03 7.00
CA GLY A 191 5.13 -5.36 7.18
C GLY A 191 3.64 -5.39 6.92
N ASP A 192 3.01 -6.46 7.39
CA ASP A 192 1.55 -6.64 7.40
C ASP A 192 0.90 -5.70 8.44
N SER A 193 -0.02 -4.83 8.01
CA SER A 193 -0.70 -3.90 8.92
C SER A 193 -1.60 -4.58 9.94
N PHE A 194 -1.96 -5.86 9.79
CA PHE A 194 -2.71 -6.56 10.83
C PHE A 194 -1.91 -6.70 12.13
N LYS A 195 -0.57 -6.66 12.05
CA LYS A 195 0.31 -6.56 13.22
C LYS A 195 0.15 -5.22 13.97
N ALA A 196 -0.49 -4.22 13.37
CA ALA A 196 -0.81 -2.98 14.06
C ALA A 196 -1.67 -3.22 15.31
N ASN A 197 -2.41 -4.32 15.40
CA ASN A 197 -3.15 -4.71 16.60
C ASN A 197 -2.24 -5.10 17.78
N GLU A 198 -1.01 -5.54 17.50
CA GLU A 198 -0.06 -6.04 18.51
C GLU A 198 0.80 -4.92 19.12
N ALA A 199 1.06 -3.84 18.39
CA ALA A 199 1.93 -2.75 18.83
C ALA A 199 1.13 -1.54 19.34
N ASN A 200 1.45 -1.05 20.54
CA ASN A 200 0.78 0.11 21.15
C ASN A 200 0.83 1.38 20.29
N ASN A 201 1.93 1.58 19.55
CA ASN A 201 2.22 2.79 18.77
C ASN A 201 2.26 2.53 17.25
N SER A 202 1.42 1.62 16.74
CA SER A 202 1.44 1.23 15.32
C SER A 202 1.15 2.38 14.35
N ALA A 203 0.43 3.43 14.75
CA ALA A 203 0.25 4.63 13.95
C ALA A 203 1.59 5.37 13.68
N ASP A 204 2.54 5.34 14.62
CA ASP A 204 3.85 5.96 14.47
C ASP A 204 4.73 5.23 13.45
N MET A 205 4.39 3.97 13.14
CA MET A 205 5.10 3.16 12.15
C MET A 205 4.70 3.49 10.71
N VAL A 206 3.58 4.19 10.52
CA VAL A 206 3.10 4.57 9.20
C VAL A 206 4.04 5.61 8.59
N ALA A 207 4.44 5.36 7.35
CA ALA A 207 5.23 6.26 6.53
C ALA A 207 4.41 6.81 5.35
N ASN A 208 4.90 7.89 4.76
CA ASN A 208 4.43 8.42 3.47
C ASN A 208 5.63 8.50 2.50
N TYR A 209 5.40 8.90 1.25
CA TYR A 209 6.44 9.02 0.23
C TYR A 209 7.65 9.88 0.62
N PHE A 210 7.42 10.96 1.36
CA PHE A 210 8.46 11.91 1.78
C PHE A 210 9.18 11.48 3.07
N ASP A 211 8.56 10.60 3.86
CA ASP A 211 9.04 10.16 5.18
C ASP A 211 9.37 8.66 5.22
N MET A 212 9.96 8.14 4.14
CA MET A 212 10.33 6.72 3.98
C MET A 212 11.37 6.24 5.02
N HIS A 213 12.02 7.14 5.76
CA HIS A 213 12.90 6.79 6.86
C HIS A 213 12.18 6.02 7.97
N ARG A 214 10.86 6.21 8.17
CA ARG A 214 10.09 5.40 9.12
C ARG A 214 10.06 3.92 8.74
N ILE A 215 10.04 3.61 7.44
CA ILE A 215 10.14 2.23 6.98
C ILE A 215 11.50 1.64 7.37
N ILE A 216 12.59 2.39 7.19
CA ILE A 216 13.94 2.00 7.66
C ILE A 216 13.99 1.85 9.17
N LEU A 217 13.32 2.72 9.93
CA LEU A 217 13.31 2.69 11.40
C LEU A 217 12.58 1.47 11.96
N TYR A 218 11.47 1.06 11.35
CA TYR A 218 10.55 0.08 11.95
C TYR A 218 10.49 -1.29 11.27
N MET A 219 11.02 -1.47 10.05
CA MET A 219 11.02 -2.79 9.40
C MET A 219 11.81 -3.84 10.16
N GLU A 220 11.55 -5.11 9.93
CA GLU A 220 12.36 -6.19 10.52
C GLU A 220 13.83 -6.08 10.09
N GLU A 221 14.78 -6.48 10.95
CA GLU A 221 16.22 -6.40 10.65
C GLU A 221 16.58 -7.10 9.32
N ARG A 222 16.00 -8.28 9.06
CA ARG A 222 16.23 -9.01 7.81
C ARG A 222 15.75 -8.24 6.57
N MET A 223 14.65 -7.49 6.69
CA MET A 223 14.18 -6.59 5.63
C MET A 223 15.13 -5.39 5.46
N LEU A 224 15.68 -4.87 6.56
CA LEU A 224 16.66 -3.78 6.51
C LEU A 224 17.93 -4.18 5.76
N ARG A 225 18.43 -5.39 6.03
CA ARG A 225 19.57 -5.97 5.30
C ARG A 225 19.24 -6.16 3.83
N ALA A 226 18.06 -6.70 3.51
CA ALA A 226 17.59 -6.87 2.13
C ALA A 226 17.44 -5.52 1.39
N LEU A 227 16.90 -4.49 2.05
CA LEU A 227 16.80 -3.14 1.49
C LEU A 227 18.19 -2.57 1.18
N HIS A 228 19.14 -2.72 2.09
CA HIS A 228 20.52 -2.27 1.85
C HIS A 228 21.14 -2.99 0.65
N THR A 229 21.00 -4.32 0.56
CA THR A 229 21.46 -5.11 -0.60
C THR A 229 20.80 -4.65 -1.90
N ALA A 230 19.49 -4.43 -1.90
CA ALA A 230 18.78 -3.96 -3.09
C ALA A 230 19.21 -2.55 -3.50
N ALA A 231 19.44 -1.66 -2.53
CA ALA A 231 19.87 -0.28 -2.75
C ALA A 231 21.31 -0.17 -3.30
N THR A 232 22.14 -1.21 -3.18
CA THR A 232 23.44 -1.29 -3.85
C THR A 232 23.35 -1.90 -5.26
N GLY A 233 22.15 -2.28 -5.70
CA GLY A 233 21.90 -2.95 -6.99
C GLY A 233 22.17 -4.45 -6.97
N ALA A 234 22.49 -5.03 -5.81
CA ALA A 234 22.68 -6.47 -5.68
C ALA A 234 21.34 -7.21 -5.58
N ALA A 235 21.33 -8.47 -6.03
CA ALA A 235 20.15 -9.32 -5.95
C ALA A 235 19.88 -9.75 -4.50
N VAL A 236 18.61 -9.67 -4.09
CA VAL A 236 18.14 -10.16 -2.79
C VAL A 236 17.63 -11.59 -2.96
N THR A 237 18.05 -12.50 -2.08
CA THR A 237 17.58 -13.89 -2.05
C THR A 237 17.15 -14.30 -0.64
N GLY A 238 16.31 -15.33 -0.54
CA GLY A 238 15.94 -15.93 0.75
C GLY A 238 15.00 -15.09 1.63
N LEU A 239 14.40 -14.02 1.09
CA LEU A 239 13.43 -13.22 1.83
C LEU A 239 12.10 -14.00 1.97
N PRO A 240 11.57 -14.21 3.20
CA PRO A 240 10.27 -14.83 3.40
C PRO A 240 9.14 -14.14 2.62
N ARG A 241 8.18 -14.91 2.08
CA ARG A 241 7.02 -14.36 1.32
C ARG A 241 6.13 -13.40 2.12
N LYS A 242 6.24 -13.40 3.45
CA LYS A 242 5.51 -12.52 4.39
C LYS A 242 6.25 -11.21 4.71
N ASP A 243 7.47 -11.05 4.21
CA ASP A 243 8.28 -9.86 4.43
C ASP A 243 8.10 -8.90 3.25
N TYR A 244 7.15 -8.00 3.41
CA TYR A 244 6.82 -6.98 2.42
C TYR A 244 6.58 -5.65 3.13
N ILE A 245 6.73 -4.55 2.39
CA ILE A 245 6.26 -3.25 2.85
C ILE A 245 4.86 -3.09 2.28
N GLU A 246 3.85 -3.13 3.14
CA GLU A 246 2.47 -2.94 2.70
C GLU A 246 2.25 -1.48 2.30
N ALA A 247 1.49 -1.28 1.23
CA ALA A 247 1.06 0.03 0.77
C ALA A 247 -0.46 0.15 0.88
N GLN A 248 -0.93 1.19 1.58
CA GLN A 248 -2.34 1.55 1.65
C GLN A 248 -2.59 2.73 0.70
N LEU A 249 -3.34 2.46 -0.36
CA LEU A 249 -3.60 3.38 -1.46
C LEU A 249 -4.87 4.19 -1.15
N HIS A 250 -4.73 5.49 -0.91
CA HIS A 250 -5.82 6.39 -0.54
C HIS A 250 -6.46 7.07 -1.75
N THR A 251 -6.50 6.35 -2.87
CA THR A 251 -7.09 6.79 -4.15
C THR A 251 -7.74 5.61 -4.85
N ASP A 252 -8.53 5.87 -5.89
CA ASP A 252 -8.93 4.83 -6.82
C ASP A 252 -7.73 4.39 -7.67
N VAL A 253 -7.71 3.09 -8.02
CA VAL A 253 -6.79 2.51 -9.00
C VAL A 253 -7.59 2.19 -10.25
N VAL A 254 -7.70 3.16 -11.15
CA VAL A 254 -8.36 3.05 -12.45
C VAL A 254 -7.44 2.31 -13.42
N PHE A 255 -7.90 1.20 -13.98
CA PHE A 255 -7.05 0.27 -14.74
C PHE A 255 -6.30 0.95 -15.90
N SER A 256 -7.02 1.70 -16.75
CA SER A 256 -6.43 2.40 -17.90
C SER A 256 -5.54 3.59 -17.53
N ARG A 257 -5.71 4.16 -16.34
CA ARG A 257 -5.00 5.38 -15.91
C ARG A 257 -3.79 5.06 -15.04
N ASP A 258 -3.90 4.07 -14.16
CA ASP A 258 -3.02 3.90 -13.00
C ASP A 258 -2.09 2.71 -13.11
N ILE A 259 -2.43 1.70 -13.93
CA ILE A 259 -1.56 0.56 -14.17
C ILE A 259 -0.50 0.96 -15.21
N LYS A 260 0.76 0.78 -14.84
CA LYS A 260 1.93 0.97 -15.72
C LYS A 260 2.15 -0.23 -16.62
N ARG A 261 2.05 -1.44 -16.06
CA ARG A 261 2.22 -2.72 -16.74
C ARG A 261 1.65 -3.87 -15.89
N ILE A 262 1.40 -5.00 -16.54
CA ILE A 262 1.05 -6.27 -15.90
C ILE A 262 2.22 -7.23 -16.06
N CYS A 263 2.72 -7.77 -14.96
CA CYS A 263 3.73 -8.82 -14.94
C CYS A 263 3.05 -10.16 -14.67
N ILE A 264 3.31 -11.15 -15.51
CA ILE A 264 2.69 -12.47 -15.45
C ILE A 264 3.78 -13.51 -15.27
N SER A 265 3.69 -14.24 -14.16
CA SER A 265 4.59 -15.35 -13.87
C SER A 265 4.27 -16.54 -14.77
N ASN A 266 5.29 -17.11 -15.40
CA ASN A 266 5.18 -18.38 -16.13
C ASN A 266 4.72 -19.53 -15.21
N PHE A 267 5.04 -19.47 -13.92
CA PHE A 267 4.55 -20.44 -12.95
C PHE A 267 3.03 -20.35 -12.78
N ASP A 268 2.50 -19.14 -12.59
CA ASP A 268 1.05 -18.88 -12.48
C ASP A 268 0.29 -19.38 -13.71
N ILE A 269 0.88 -19.28 -14.91
CA ILE A 269 0.31 -19.85 -16.14
C ILE A 269 0.37 -21.38 -16.15
N SER A 270 1.50 -21.96 -15.74
CA SER A 270 1.72 -23.42 -15.79
C SER A 270 0.72 -24.21 -14.93
N VAL A 271 0.22 -23.60 -13.85
CA VAL A 271 -0.72 -24.25 -12.92
C VAL A 271 -2.19 -24.12 -13.30
N LEU A 272 -2.52 -23.46 -14.43
CA LEU A 272 -3.89 -23.26 -14.89
C LEU A 272 -4.54 -24.51 -15.50
N GLY A 273 -3.74 -25.45 -16.01
CA GLY A 273 -4.24 -26.65 -16.66
C GLY A 273 -5.20 -26.34 -17.82
N THR A 274 -6.42 -26.87 -17.77
CA THR A 274 -7.44 -26.69 -18.82
C THR A 274 -7.93 -25.24 -18.96
N ASP A 275 -7.76 -24.41 -17.93
CA ASP A 275 -8.23 -23.02 -17.93
C ASP A 275 -7.28 -22.07 -18.69
N THR A 276 -6.10 -22.56 -19.12
CA THR A 276 -5.01 -21.74 -19.66
C THR A 276 -5.44 -20.84 -20.80
N ASN A 277 -6.13 -21.38 -21.81
CA ASN A 277 -6.51 -20.61 -23.00
C ASN A 277 -7.53 -19.51 -22.65
N HIS A 278 -8.53 -19.84 -21.84
CA HIS A 278 -9.57 -18.90 -21.41
C HIS A 278 -8.99 -17.74 -20.59
N VAL A 279 -8.13 -18.05 -19.63
CA VAL A 279 -7.47 -17.05 -18.78
C VAL A 279 -6.55 -16.15 -19.60
N LYS A 280 -5.77 -16.71 -20.54
CA LYS A 280 -4.93 -15.93 -21.45
C LYS A 280 -5.75 -14.98 -22.33
N SER A 281 -6.84 -15.46 -22.93
CA SER A 281 -7.73 -14.61 -23.73
C SER A 281 -8.36 -13.50 -22.89
N SER A 282 -8.76 -13.79 -21.65
CA SER A 282 -9.31 -12.78 -20.73
C SER A 282 -8.28 -11.72 -20.34
N LEU A 283 -7.04 -12.14 -20.06
CA LEU A 283 -5.90 -11.26 -19.78
C LEU A 283 -5.57 -10.37 -20.99
N GLU A 284 -5.47 -10.94 -22.19
CA GLU A 284 -5.20 -10.20 -23.43
C GLU A 284 -6.31 -9.19 -23.72
N HIS A 285 -7.57 -9.59 -23.56
CA HIS A 285 -8.71 -8.69 -23.72
C HIS A 285 -8.65 -7.52 -22.72
N PHE A 286 -8.38 -7.79 -21.44
CA PHE A 286 -8.22 -6.76 -20.41
C PHE A 286 -7.07 -5.79 -20.75
N SER A 287 -5.92 -6.35 -21.14
CA SER A 287 -4.73 -5.61 -21.53
C SER A 287 -5.01 -4.67 -22.70
N ASN A 288 -5.67 -5.16 -23.74
CA ASN A 288 -6.02 -4.38 -24.93
C ASN A 288 -7.05 -3.30 -24.61
N THR A 289 -8.08 -3.64 -23.83
CA THR A 289 -9.16 -2.71 -23.44
C THR A 289 -8.62 -1.52 -22.66
N HIS A 290 -7.62 -1.74 -21.80
CA HIS A 290 -7.05 -0.68 -20.97
C HIS A 290 -5.73 -0.12 -21.51
N ASN A 291 -5.27 -0.59 -22.68
CA ASN A 291 -3.98 -0.22 -23.29
C ASN A 291 -2.80 -0.36 -22.30
N ILE A 292 -2.72 -1.51 -21.64
CA ILE A 292 -1.67 -1.83 -20.67
C ILE A 292 -0.67 -2.79 -21.34
N ARG A 293 0.61 -2.66 -21.02
CA ARG A 293 1.64 -3.61 -21.47
C ARG A 293 1.64 -4.87 -20.62
N LEU A 294 1.62 -6.04 -21.27
CA LEU A 294 1.92 -7.34 -20.64
C LEU A 294 3.42 -7.64 -20.69
N ILE A 295 3.95 -8.18 -19.60
CA ILE A 295 5.31 -8.72 -19.50
C ILE A 295 5.21 -10.10 -18.87
N TYR A 296 5.82 -11.09 -19.50
CA TYR A 296 5.96 -12.44 -18.95
C TYR A 296 7.36 -12.60 -18.36
N HIS A 297 7.47 -13.29 -17.23
CA HIS A 297 8.75 -13.62 -16.58
C HIS A 297 8.79 -15.07 -16.10
#